data_AF-A0A645DLA6-F1
#
_entry.id   AF-A0A645DLA6-F1
#
_cell.length_a   1.000
_cell.length_b   1.000
_cell.length_c   1.000
_cell.angle_alpha   90.00
_cell.angle_beta   90.00
_cell.angle_gamma   90.00
#
_symmetry.space_group_name_H-M   'P 1'
#
loop_
_entity.id
_entity.type
_entity.pdbx_description
1 polymer ?
#
loop_
_entity_poly.entity_id
_entity_poly.type
_entity_poly.pdbx_seq_one_letter_code
_entity_poly.pdbx_strand_id
1 'polypeptide(L)'
;MWHDPFIDPRGDGYQLAQSLLSIGSGGLLGVGLGKSRQKFMYLPEEHNDFVFSIVCEELGLIGAAIIMLLFAALILRGYWIALHARDRFGSLLVVGITTLLAFQTFLNMGVVTGLLPTTGVSLPFFSYGGTALTIQLFEMGIVLSVSRQMKI
;
A
#
# COMPACT_ATOMS: atom_id res chain seq x y z
N MET A 1 -5.26 21.77 -8.03
CA MET A 1 -4.33 20.69 -8.39
C MET A 1 -4.64 19.41 -7.63
N TRP A 2 -4.56 19.39 -6.30
CA TRP A 2 -4.93 18.19 -5.53
C TRP A 2 -6.37 18.25 -4.94
N HIS A 3 -6.88 19.46 -4.70
CA HIS A 3 -8.30 19.72 -4.39
C HIS A 3 -9.26 19.48 -5.56
N ASP A 4 -8.76 19.46 -6.81
CA ASP A 4 -9.58 19.31 -8.01
C ASP A 4 -8.76 18.66 -9.14
N PRO A 5 -8.69 17.31 -9.18
CA PRO A 5 -7.85 16.55 -10.11
C PRO A 5 -8.29 16.71 -11.57
N PHE A 6 -9.54 17.10 -11.81
CA PHE A 6 -10.14 17.22 -13.14
C PHE A 6 -9.85 18.55 -13.85
N ILE A 7 -9.21 19.52 -13.17
CA ILE A 7 -8.87 20.83 -13.74
C ILE A 7 -7.66 20.75 -14.68
N ASP A 8 -6.75 19.80 -14.45
CA ASP A 8 -5.60 19.55 -15.33
C ASP A 8 -5.47 18.06 -15.66
N PRO A 9 -6.32 17.54 -16.58
CA PRO A 9 -6.33 16.14 -16.99
C PRO A 9 -5.18 15.78 -17.95
N ARG A 10 -4.12 16.60 -18.06
CA ARG A 10 -2.92 16.29 -18.87
C ARG A 10 -1.59 16.57 -18.16
N GLY A 11 -1.59 17.29 -17.03
CA GLY A 11 -0.43 17.53 -16.16
C GLY A 11 -0.42 16.65 -14.90
N ASP A 12 0.05 17.21 -13.77
CA ASP A 12 0.26 16.48 -12.51
C ASP A 12 -1.03 15.86 -11.89
N GLY A 13 -2.21 16.35 -12.27
CA GLY A 13 -3.51 15.84 -11.80
C GLY A 13 -4.00 14.59 -12.54
N TYR A 14 -3.43 14.28 -13.71
CA TYR A 14 -3.88 13.22 -14.59
C TYR A 14 -3.78 11.82 -13.94
N GLN A 15 -2.66 11.55 -13.27
CA GLN A 15 -2.44 10.26 -12.59
C GLN A 15 -3.45 10.04 -11.45
N LEU A 16 -3.74 11.09 -10.68
CA LEU A 16 -4.71 11.05 -9.59
C LEU A 16 -6.16 10.92 -10.11
N ALA A 17 -6.52 11.66 -11.15
CA ALA A 17 -7.83 11.57 -11.77
C ALA A 17 -8.09 10.15 -12.32
N GLN A 18 -7.08 9.57 -12.96
CA GLN A 18 -7.17 8.23 -13.52
C GLN A 18 -7.21 7.16 -12.41
N SER A 19 -6.45 7.33 -11.31
CA SER A 19 -6.58 6.52 -10.09
C SER A 19 -8.01 6.50 -9.53
N LEU A 20 -8.63 7.68 -9.40
CA LEU A 20 -10.01 7.81 -8.91
C LEU A 20 -11.01 7.14 -9.87
N LEU A 21 -10.80 7.28 -11.18
CA LEU A 21 -11.61 6.60 -12.20
C LEU A 21 -11.47 5.07 -12.14
N SER A 22 -10.28 4.55 -11.85
CA SER A 22 -10.02 3.10 -11.63
C SER A 22 -10.79 2.57 -10.42
N ILE A 23 -10.74 3.31 -9.31
CA ILE A 23 -11.49 2.94 -8.10
C ILE A 23 -13.00 2.96 -8.39
N GLY A 24 -13.47 3.95 -9.15
CA GLY A 24 -14.87 4.06 -9.55
C GLY A 24 -15.34 2.97 -10.53
N SER A 25 -14.48 2.52 -11.45
CA SER A 25 -14.82 1.50 -12.44
C SER A 25 -14.86 0.07 -11.88
N GLY A 26 -14.17 -0.19 -10.77
CA GLY A 26 -14.12 -1.51 -10.13
C GLY A 26 -15.44 -2.00 -9.51
N GLY A 27 -16.36 -1.11 -9.15
CA GLY A 27 -17.62 -1.50 -8.50
C GLY A 27 -17.41 -2.36 -7.24
N LEU A 28 -18.36 -3.24 -6.90
CA LEU A 28 -18.29 -4.07 -5.69
C LEU A 28 -17.36 -5.29 -5.81
N LEU A 29 -17.36 -5.95 -6.98
CA LEU A 29 -16.68 -7.24 -7.22
C LEU A 29 -15.48 -7.16 -8.18
N GLY A 30 -15.20 -5.98 -8.73
CA GLY A 30 -14.12 -5.78 -9.69
C GLY A 30 -14.52 -6.13 -11.11
N VAL A 31 -13.67 -5.71 -12.06
CA VAL A 31 -13.80 -6.09 -13.48
C VAL A 31 -13.16 -7.45 -13.81
N GLY A 32 -12.49 -8.06 -12.83
CA GLY A 32 -11.80 -9.34 -12.92
C GLY A 32 -10.27 -9.18 -13.02
N LEU A 33 -9.54 -10.08 -12.35
CA LEU A 33 -8.08 -10.12 -12.31
C LEU A 33 -7.46 -10.10 -13.73
N GLY A 34 -6.52 -9.19 -13.96
CA GLY A 34 -5.83 -9.03 -15.23
C GLY A 34 -6.65 -8.40 -16.36
N LYS A 35 -7.89 -7.97 -16.10
CA LYS A 35 -8.75 -7.25 -17.07
C LYS A 35 -8.82 -5.75 -16.83
N SER A 36 -7.95 -5.20 -15.99
CA SER A 36 -7.87 -3.74 -15.77
C SER A 36 -7.63 -3.04 -17.12
N ARG A 37 -8.57 -2.15 -17.47
CA ARG A 37 -8.55 -1.41 -18.74
C ARG A 37 -7.61 -0.22 -18.67
N GLN A 38 -7.37 0.30 -17.46
CA GLN A 38 -6.40 1.36 -17.25
C GLN A 38 -4.95 0.84 -17.38
N LYS A 39 -4.71 -0.42 -16.99
CA LYS A 39 -3.40 -1.11 -17.03
C LYS A 39 -2.62 -1.06 -18.35
N PHE A 40 -3.33 -0.87 -19.47
CA PHE A 40 -2.78 -1.07 -20.81
C PHE A 40 -2.68 0.20 -21.67
N MET A 41 -3.28 1.32 -21.27
CA MET A 41 -3.45 2.46 -22.19
C MET A 41 -3.23 3.86 -21.59
N TYR A 42 -3.18 4.06 -20.26
CA TYR A 42 -3.36 5.43 -19.73
C TYR A 42 -2.50 5.91 -18.54
N LEU A 43 -1.72 5.11 -17.80
CA LEU A 43 -0.69 5.65 -16.88
C LEU A 43 0.72 5.15 -17.30
N PRO A 44 1.68 6.05 -17.55
CA PRO A 44 3.07 5.67 -17.78
C PRO A 44 3.82 5.25 -16.49
N GLU A 45 3.34 5.63 -15.30
CA GLU A 45 3.94 5.31 -13.99
C GLU A 45 3.00 4.48 -13.08
N GLU A 46 2.29 3.51 -13.67
CA GLU A 46 1.35 2.63 -12.95
C GLU A 46 1.98 1.77 -11.87
N HIS A 47 3.27 1.50 -12.01
CA HIS A 47 3.86 0.32 -11.39
C HIS A 47 4.33 0.51 -9.95
N ASN A 48 4.34 1.74 -9.42
CA ASN A 48 4.80 1.96 -8.05
C ASN A 48 3.74 2.61 -7.16
N ASP A 49 3.15 3.73 -7.58
CA ASP A 49 2.40 4.57 -6.63
C ASP A 49 0.88 4.37 -6.70
N PHE A 50 0.36 3.86 -7.82
CA PHE A 50 -1.07 3.66 -8.06
C PHE A 50 -1.47 2.18 -8.22
N VAL A 51 -0.61 1.24 -7.80
CA VAL A 51 -0.90 -0.20 -7.83
C VAL A 51 -2.19 -0.52 -7.06
N PHE A 52 -2.44 0.17 -5.94
CA PHE A 52 -3.67 -0.03 -5.17
C PHE A 52 -4.94 0.33 -5.98
N SER A 53 -4.88 1.34 -6.85
CA SER A 53 -6.00 1.76 -7.70
C SER A 53 -6.35 0.67 -8.73
N ILE A 54 -5.33 0.05 -9.33
CA ILE A 54 -5.50 -1.07 -10.26
C ILE A 54 -6.10 -2.27 -9.53
N VAL A 55 -5.63 -2.55 -8.31
CA VAL A 55 -6.18 -3.64 -7.51
C VAL A 55 -7.63 -3.37 -7.11
N CYS A 56 -7.99 -2.10 -6.83
CA CYS A 56 -9.38 -1.69 -6.64
C CYS A 56 -10.23 -1.86 -7.90
N GLU A 57 -9.68 -1.59 -9.08
CA GLU A 57 -10.38 -1.84 -10.35
C GLU A 57 -10.60 -3.35 -10.58
N GLU A 58 -9.56 -4.17 -10.40
CA GLU A 58 -9.59 -5.60 -10.70
C GLU A 58 -10.41 -6.42 -9.70
N LEU A 59 -10.31 -6.11 -8.40
CA LEU A 59 -10.97 -6.84 -7.33
C LEU A 59 -12.18 -6.12 -6.72
N GLY A 60 -12.42 -4.87 -7.11
CA GLY A 60 -13.51 -4.05 -6.59
C GLY A 60 -13.31 -3.63 -5.13
N LEU A 61 -14.38 -3.07 -4.57
CA LEU A 61 -14.43 -2.64 -3.17
C LEU A 61 -14.11 -3.78 -2.19
N ILE A 62 -14.57 -5.01 -2.47
CA ILE A 62 -14.35 -6.16 -1.59
C ILE A 62 -12.87 -6.52 -1.55
N GLY A 63 -12.17 -6.57 -2.68
CA GLY A 63 -10.74 -6.84 -2.69
C GLY A 63 -9.93 -5.74 -2.02
N ALA A 64 -10.28 -4.48 -2.28
CA ALA A 64 -9.68 -3.33 -1.61
C ALA A 64 -9.83 -3.43 -0.08
N ALA A 65 -11.03 -3.77 0.40
CA ALA A 65 -11.31 -3.98 1.82
C ALA A 65 -10.49 -5.14 2.42
N ILE A 66 -10.39 -6.26 1.70
CA ILE A 66 -9.57 -7.42 2.13
C ILE A 66 -8.10 -7.00 2.28
N ILE A 67 -7.55 -6.26 1.31
CA ILE A 67 -6.15 -5.81 1.36
C ILE A 67 -5.92 -4.83 2.51
N MET A 68 -6.82 -3.87 2.70
CA MET A 68 -6.76 -2.97 3.85
C MET A 68 -6.79 -3.74 5.18
N LEU A 69 -7.66 -4.75 5.29
CA LEU A 69 -7.73 -5.61 6.48
C LEU A 69 -6.46 -6.43 6.67
N LEU A 70 -5.83 -6.92 5.61
CA LEU A 70 -4.56 -7.65 5.68
C LEU A 70 -3.42 -6.75 6.19
N PHE A 71 -3.31 -5.53 5.67
CA PHE A 71 -2.33 -4.56 6.18
C PHE A 71 -2.61 -4.18 7.64
N ALA A 72 -3.87 -3.93 7.99
CA ALA A 72 -4.25 -3.65 9.38
C ALA A 72 -3.89 -4.82 10.30
N ALA A 73 -4.20 -6.05 9.90
CA ALA A 73 -3.85 -7.25 10.66
C ALA A 73 -2.33 -7.42 10.79
N LEU A 74 -1.56 -7.13 9.74
CA LEU A 74 -0.10 -7.18 9.74
C LEU A 74 0.50 -6.16 10.71
N ILE A 75 0.01 -4.92 10.67
CA ILE A 75 0.44 -3.84 11.56
C ILE A 75 0.10 -4.16 13.02
N LEU A 76 -1.12 -4.63 13.30
CA LEU A 76 -1.54 -5.05 14.63
C LEU A 76 -0.68 -6.21 15.15
N ARG A 77 -0.37 -7.20 14.29
CA ARG A 77 0.54 -8.29 14.62
C ARG A 77 1.96 -7.79 14.91
N GLY A 78 2.47 -6.82 14.14
CA GLY A 78 3.78 -6.20 14.38
C GLY A 78 3.86 -5.55 15.76
N TYR A 79 2.87 -4.74 16.12
CA TYR A 79 2.81 -4.15 17.47
C TYR A 79 2.62 -5.19 18.56
N TRP A 80 1.83 -6.24 18.32
CA TRP A 80 1.69 -7.33 19.27
C TRP A 80 3.00 -8.07 19.53
N ILE A 81 3.80 -8.32 18.49
CA ILE A 81 5.16 -8.90 18.60
C ILE A 81 6.07 -7.95 19.39
N ALA A 82 6.02 -6.65 19.11
CA ALA A 82 6.82 -5.67 19.83
C ALA A 82 6.52 -5.63 21.34
N LEU A 83 5.25 -5.78 21.73
CA LEU A 83 4.83 -5.79 23.13
C LEU A 83 5.26 -7.06 23.89
N HIS A 84 5.40 -8.19 23.18
CA HIS A 84 5.82 -9.48 23.76
C HIS A 84 7.30 -9.78 23.52
N ALA A 85 8.04 -8.83 22.93
CA ALA A 85 9.48 -8.97 22.72
C ALA A 85 10.21 -9.08 24.06
N ARG A 86 11.19 -10.00 24.12
CA ARG A 86 11.93 -10.30 25.34
C ARG A 86 12.88 -9.17 25.73
N ASP A 87 13.37 -8.44 24.73
CA ASP A 87 14.36 -7.37 24.87
C ASP A 87 13.81 -6.02 24.38
N ARG A 88 14.18 -4.95 25.09
CA ARG A 88 13.73 -3.58 24.75
C ARG A 88 14.21 -3.14 23.37
N PHE A 89 15.38 -3.62 22.95
CA PHE A 89 15.96 -3.28 21.65
C PHE A 89 15.14 -3.89 20.50
N GLY A 90 14.85 -5.19 20.58
CA GLY A 90 13.97 -5.91 19.65
C GLY A 90 12.56 -5.33 19.63
N SER A 91 12.03 -4.95 20.79
CA SER A 91 10.76 -4.21 20.86
C SER A 91 10.80 -2.91 20.06
N LEU A 92 11.81 -2.04 20.29
CA LEU A 92 11.96 -0.79 19.55
C LEU A 92 12.16 -1.00 18.04
N LEU A 93 12.95 -2.00 17.66
CA LEU A 93 13.17 -2.35 16.25
C LEU A 93 11.86 -2.76 15.56
N VAL A 94 11.09 -3.65 16.17
CA VAL A 94 9.81 -4.10 15.61
C VAL A 94 8.81 -2.94 15.55
N VAL A 95 8.74 -2.09 16.58
CA VAL A 95 7.91 -0.86 16.54
C VAL A 95 8.32 0.04 15.39
N GLY A 96 9.62 0.27 15.20
CA GLY A 96 10.14 1.13 14.13
C GLY A 96 9.75 0.62 12.75
N ILE A 97 10.03 -0.65 12.46
CA ILE A 97 9.69 -1.29 11.18
C ILE A 97 8.17 -1.28 10.96
N THR A 98 7.39 -1.66 11.97
CA THR A 98 5.92 -1.70 11.88
C THR A 98 5.35 -0.31 11.62
N THR A 99 5.89 0.72 12.27
CA THR A 99 5.45 2.11 12.09
C THR A 99 5.82 2.63 10.70
N LEU A 100 7.03 2.32 10.21
CA LEU A 100 7.46 2.67 8.85
C LEU A 100 6.51 2.05 7.81
N LEU A 101 6.21 0.76 7.95
CA LEU A 101 5.29 0.03 7.09
C LEU A 101 3.88 0.63 7.13
N ALA A 102 3.38 0.93 8.33
CA ALA A 102 2.08 1.56 8.53
C ALA A 102 2.01 2.94 7.86
N PHE A 103 3.05 3.74 8.02
CA PHE A 103 3.12 5.09 7.44
C PHE A 103 3.17 5.05 5.91
N GLN A 104 4.00 4.16 5.32
CA GLN A 104 4.05 3.97 3.87
C GLN A 104 2.69 3.52 3.31
N THR A 105 2.04 2.56 3.96
CA THR A 105 0.72 2.06 3.56
C THR A 105 -0.33 3.16 3.64
N PHE A 106 -0.37 3.91 4.75
CA PHE A 106 -1.32 4.99 4.96
C PHE A 106 -1.14 6.14 3.95
N LEU A 107 0.11 6.55 3.70
CA LEU A 107 0.42 7.58 2.70
C LEU A 107 -0.01 7.12 1.32
N ASN A 108 0.34 5.90 0.90
CA ASN A 108 -0.02 5.40 -0.42
C ASN A 108 -1.55 5.36 -0.61
N MET A 109 -2.28 4.79 0.35
CA MET A 109 -3.75 4.75 0.30
C MET A 109 -4.36 6.16 0.31
N GLY A 110 -3.81 7.08 1.11
CA GLY A 110 -4.25 8.48 1.14
C GLY A 110 -4.04 9.17 -0.21
N VAL A 111 -2.92 8.92 -0.88
CA VAL A 111 -2.65 9.44 -2.23
C VAL A 111 -3.64 8.89 -3.24
N VAL A 112 -3.79 7.57 -3.27
CA VAL A 112 -4.62 6.86 -4.25
C VAL A 112 -6.10 7.25 -4.14
N THR A 113 -6.59 7.50 -2.92
CA THR A 113 -7.98 7.90 -2.65
C THR A 113 -8.24 9.39 -2.84
N GLY A 114 -7.22 10.20 -3.15
CA GLY A 114 -7.40 11.64 -3.20
C GLY A 114 -7.61 12.26 -1.81
N LEU A 115 -7.03 11.68 -0.75
CA LEU A 115 -6.95 12.21 0.64
C LEU A 115 -5.58 12.83 1.04
N LEU A 116 -4.47 12.50 0.37
CA LEU A 116 -3.16 13.19 0.50
C LEU A 116 -2.45 13.50 -0.83
N PRO A 117 -1.66 14.60 -0.92
CA PRO A 117 -0.91 14.97 -2.14
C PRO A 117 0.02 13.84 -2.61
N THR A 118 0.20 13.69 -3.92
CA THR A 118 1.04 12.64 -4.53
C THR A 118 2.48 12.70 -3.99
N THR A 119 2.81 11.78 -3.07
CA THR A 119 4.11 11.71 -2.38
C THR A 119 5.14 10.81 -3.07
N GLY A 120 4.75 10.04 -4.08
CA GLY A 120 5.63 9.10 -4.78
C GLY A 120 6.00 7.86 -3.95
N VAL A 121 5.23 7.56 -2.90
CA VAL A 121 5.48 6.41 -2.01
C VAL A 121 4.70 5.22 -2.51
N SER A 122 5.41 4.15 -2.83
CA SER A 122 4.84 2.90 -3.32
C SER A 122 4.20 2.07 -2.19
N LEU A 123 3.18 1.28 -2.54
CA LEU A 123 2.54 0.38 -1.58
C LEU A 123 3.54 -0.72 -1.15
N PRO A 124 3.79 -0.92 0.16
CA PRO A 124 4.66 -1.98 0.63
C PRO A 124 4.22 -3.36 0.12
N PHE A 125 5.16 -4.24 -0.21
CA PHE A 125 5.00 -5.56 -0.82
C PHE A 125 4.45 -5.60 -2.26
N PHE A 126 3.95 -4.47 -2.77
CA PHE A 126 3.39 -4.36 -4.12
C PHE A 126 4.27 -3.54 -5.07
N SER A 127 5.33 -2.89 -4.57
CA SER A 127 6.28 -2.14 -5.39
C SER A 127 7.00 -3.03 -6.41
N TYR A 128 7.08 -2.57 -7.66
CA TYR A 128 7.84 -3.22 -8.73
C TYR A 128 9.36 -3.05 -8.59
N GLY A 129 9.83 -2.24 -7.63
CA GLY A 129 11.25 -2.07 -7.33
C GLY A 129 11.80 -3.29 -6.60
N GLY A 130 12.48 -4.20 -7.31
CA GLY A 130 13.04 -5.42 -6.74
C GLY A 130 13.93 -5.19 -5.50
N THR A 131 14.66 -4.07 -5.45
CA THR A 131 15.44 -3.67 -4.27
C THR A 131 14.54 -3.29 -3.08
N ALA A 132 13.50 -2.48 -3.30
CA ALA A 132 12.56 -2.08 -2.25
C ALA A 132 11.82 -3.30 -1.67
N LEU A 133 11.38 -4.21 -2.55
CA LEU A 133 10.75 -5.48 -2.16
C LEU A 133 11.69 -6.35 -1.32
N THR A 134 12.96 -6.47 -1.74
CA THR A 134 13.98 -7.25 -1.01
C THR A 134 14.24 -6.65 0.37
N ILE A 135 14.33 -5.32 0.48
CA ILE A 135 14.51 -4.63 1.77
C ILE A 135 13.30 -4.85 2.68
N GLN A 136 12.08 -4.72 2.17
CA GLN A 136 10.87 -4.98 2.97
C GLN A 136 10.77 -6.43 3.45
N LEU A 137 11.15 -7.40 2.61
CA LEU A 137 11.22 -8.81 3.02
C LEU A 137 12.32 -9.03 4.08
N PHE A 138 13.44 -8.34 3.97
CA PHE A 138 14.51 -8.37 4.97
C PHE A 138 14.04 -7.77 6.31
N GLU A 139 13.37 -6.62 6.29
CA GLU A 139 12.75 -6.00 7.48
C GLU A 139 11.77 -6.95 8.17
N MET A 140 10.90 -7.62 7.40
CA MET A 140 9.99 -8.64 7.94
C MET A 140 10.75 -9.85 8.50
N GLY A 141 11.88 -10.23 7.90
CA GLY A 141 12.79 -11.25 8.44
C GLY A 141 13.35 -10.88 9.82
N ILE A 142 13.69 -9.61 10.04
CA ILE A 142 14.12 -9.10 11.35
C ILE A 142 12.97 -9.22 12.35
N VAL A 143 11.76 -8.75 11.98
CA VAL A 143 10.56 -8.85 12.84
C VAL A 143 10.29 -10.29 13.23
N LEU A 144 10.39 -11.23 12.30
CA LEU A 144 10.20 -12.66 12.55
C LEU A 144 11.30 -13.25 13.44
N SER A 145 12.55 -12.80 13.30
CA SER A 145 13.66 -13.20 14.16
C SER A 145 13.42 -12.78 15.63
N VAL A 146 12.95 -11.56 15.85
CA VAL A 146 12.55 -11.07 17.19
C VAL A 146 11.34 -11.83 17.70
N SER A 147 10.34 -12.08 16.83
CA SER A 147 9.17 -12.89 17.15
C SER A 147 9.54 -14.29 17.65
N ARG A 148 10.57 -14.93 17.07
CA ARG A 148 11.03 -16.25 17.51
C ARG A 148 11.68 -16.25 18.89
N GLN A 149 12.22 -15.11 19.32
CA GLN A 149 12.85 -14.97 20.63
C GLN A 149 11.86 -14.60 21.75
N MET A 150 10.60 -14.34 21.40
CA MET A 150 9.52 -14.13 22.37
C MET A 150 9.39 -15.36 23.26
N LYS A 151 9.38 -15.14 24.58
CA LYS A 151 8.96 -16.15 25.54
C LYS A 151 7.43 -16.08 25.59
N ILE A 152 6.78 -17.07 24.99
CA ILE A 152 5.33 -17.33 25.15
C ILE A 152 5.11 -17.89 26.56
#